data_AF-A0A1U8KM76-F1
#
_entry.id   AF-A0A1U8KM76-F1
#
_cell.length_a   1.000
_cell.length_b   1.000
_cell.length_c   1.000
_cell.angle_alpha   90.00
_cell.angle_beta   90.00
_cell.angle_gamma   90.00
#
_symmetry.space_group_name_H-M   'P 1'
#
loop_
_entity.id
_entity.type
_entity.pdbx_description
1 polymer ?
#
loop_
_entity_poly.entity_id
_entity_poly.type
_entity_poly.pdbx_seq_one_letter_code
_entity_poly.pdbx_strand_id
1 'polypeptide(L)'
;MKPSMCLWLCTLKISFLCFNFSVKPVSSVLHSYSDHCFSIVPEPVPNSEPPGYEFASFGPSQSGFYYSDGDFRVVSSNITRHTNSFSFYTTAVSQTDKDGVFMIEGSFELQSPFVLQSLLYGNGSSKGSVSTPHVLPTVADYKNPFILKLHGFWYESLGELCMVGTGSSYLKEGTLLTPAAVLKLHNIKTSSSITSLITGTLESLSPSNDSNYFEPISILLFPQLNYKFTFVSGDSTDELSDESDPEKNLPVYDVLRGRTFCSKFTSLVFRNVYNLQYTGCRSNKKCLPRDGVIANLPGSISLSVVDCSDVLKRVQILLTFDDNTKPSRHEKRFDPNTTLIGEGIWDDKKNQLHVLLCRFLDITNSWSNAHVGDCTTRLSLRFPAIWSIKETSTIMGQI
;
A
#
# COMPACT_ATOMS: atom_id res chain seq x y z
N MET A 1 56.26 -56.93 29.49
CA MET A 1 55.22 -56.93 30.55
C MET A 1 54.17 -55.87 30.22
N LYS A 2 52.88 -56.16 30.44
CA LYS A 2 51.73 -55.22 30.60
C LYS A 2 51.28 -55.32 32.09
N PRO A 3 50.43 -54.45 32.70
CA PRO A 3 49.44 -53.46 32.21
C PRO A 3 49.89 -51.98 32.45
N SER A 4 49.11 -50.88 32.31
CA SER A 4 47.92 -50.45 31.52
C SER A 4 47.80 -48.90 31.64
N MET A 5 46.61 -48.29 31.44
CA MET A 5 46.22 -46.86 31.57
C MET A 5 46.91 -45.90 30.58
N CYS A 6 46.29 -45.46 29.47
CA CYS A 6 44.87 -45.39 29.11
C CYS A 6 44.04 -44.48 30.04
N LEU A 7 44.35 -43.18 30.03
CA LEU A 7 43.40 -42.07 29.79
C LEU A 7 44.18 -40.73 29.74
N TRP A 8 44.60 -40.30 28.56
CA TRP A 8 45.09 -38.93 28.33
C TRP A 8 44.26 -38.26 27.23
N LEU A 9 42.97 -38.15 27.53
CA LEU A 9 41.98 -37.46 26.71
C LEU A 9 41.77 -36.05 27.25
N CYS A 10 41.98 -35.07 26.37
CA CYS A 10 41.21 -33.83 26.29
C CYS A 10 40.98 -33.04 27.60
N THR A 11 41.99 -32.29 28.06
CA THR A 11 41.79 -31.08 28.88
C THR A 11 42.32 -29.82 28.18
N LEU A 12 41.84 -29.57 26.96
CA LEU A 12 41.94 -28.25 26.34
C LEU A 12 40.92 -27.33 27.05
N LYS A 13 41.38 -26.55 28.04
CA LYS A 13 40.52 -25.55 28.70
C LYS A 13 40.22 -24.40 27.73
N ILE A 14 39.18 -24.55 26.92
CA ILE A 14 38.59 -23.43 26.18
C ILE A 14 37.90 -22.54 27.21
N SER A 15 38.53 -21.41 27.53
CA SER A 15 37.91 -20.34 28.30
C SER A 15 36.87 -19.64 27.45
N PHE A 16 35.66 -20.20 27.37
CA PHE A 16 34.51 -19.49 26.84
C PHE A 16 34.21 -18.29 27.74
N LEU A 17 34.70 -17.12 27.34
CA LEU A 17 34.15 -15.83 27.75
C LEU A 17 32.74 -15.74 27.15
N CYS A 18 31.77 -16.31 27.86
CA CYS A 18 30.36 -15.97 27.69
C CYS A 18 30.17 -14.52 28.13
N PHE A 19 30.53 -13.58 27.26
CA PHE A 19 29.88 -12.28 27.24
C PHE A 19 28.40 -12.54 26.99
N ASN A 20 27.65 -12.60 28.08
CA ASN A 20 26.20 -12.51 28.04
C ASN A 20 25.84 -11.14 27.48
N PHE A 21 25.74 -11.06 26.15
CA PHE A 21 24.81 -10.12 25.53
C PHE A 21 23.43 -10.50 26.04
N SER A 22 23.02 -9.83 27.11
CA SER A 22 21.67 -9.91 27.65
C SER A 22 20.74 -9.22 26.65
N VAL A 23 20.42 -9.95 25.58
CA VAL A 23 19.27 -9.66 24.75
C VAL A 23 18.07 -9.78 25.69
N LYS A 24 17.47 -8.65 26.05
CA LYS A 24 16.30 -8.63 26.92
C LYS A 24 15.25 -9.59 26.35
N PRO A 25 14.74 -10.55 27.12
CA PRO A 25 13.73 -11.46 26.62
C PRO A 25 12.46 -10.70 26.24
N VAL A 26 11.73 -11.26 25.27
CA VAL A 26 10.48 -10.72 24.68
C VAL A 26 9.42 -10.35 25.74
N SER A 27 9.53 -10.88 26.96
CA SER A 27 8.67 -10.56 28.12
C SER A 27 8.58 -9.07 28.49
N SER A 28 9.54 -8.23 28.09
CA SER A 28 9.43 -6.78 28.32
C SER A 28 8.44 -6.08 27.37
N VAL A 29 8.05 -6.72 26.26
CA VAL A 29 7.05 -6.18 25.32
C VAL A 29 5.63 -6.65 25.70
N LEU A 30 5.49 -7.82 26.34
CA LEU A 30 4.20 -8.31 26.83
C LEU A 30 3.58 -7.35 27.86
N HIS A 31 4.39 -6.78 28.76
CA HIS A 31 3.94 -5.74 29.70
C HIS A 31 3.53 -4.43 29.01
N SER A 32 3.99 -4.19 27.77
CA SER A 32 3.71 -2.97 27.01
C SER A 32 2.37 -3.00 26.27
N TYR A 33 1.76 -4.18 26.08
CA TYR A 33 0.44 -4.27 25.42
C TYR A 33 -0.64 -3.56 26.24
N SER A 34 -0.83 -3.97 27.49
CA SER A 34 -1.85 -3.40 28.37
C SER A 34 -1.67 -1.88 28.57
N ASP A 35 -0.43 -1.38 28.63
CA ASP A 35 -0.12 0.04 28.80
C ASP A 35 -0.52 0.94 27.60
N HIS A 36 -0.69 0.37 26.39
CA HIS A 36 -0.90 1.15 25.16
C HIS A 36 -2.14 0.76 24.36
N CYS A 37 -2.63 -0.47 24.53
CA CYS A 37 -3.70 -1.05 23.72
C CYS A 37 -4.96 -1.46 24.49
N PHE A 38 -4.91 -1.61 25.83
CA PHE A 38 -6.04 -2.13 26.63
C PHE A 38 -7.35 -1.34 26.45
N SER A 39 -7.25 -0.01 26.23
CA SER A 39 -8.38 0.87 25.98
C SER A 39 -9.00 0.74 24.58
N ILE A 40 -8.32 0.07 23.65
CA ILE A 40 -8.73 -0.13 22.25
C ILE A 40 -9.24 -1.56 22.07
N VAL A 41 -8.42 -2.55 22.47
CA VAL A 41 -8.80 -3.97 22.51
C VAL A 41 -8.36 -4.56 23.87
N PRO A 42 -9.29 -4.97 24.75
CA PRO A 42 -8.94 -5.50 26.07
C PRO A 42 -8.23 -6.86 25.98
N GLU A 43 -7.01 -6.95 26.49
CA GLU A 43 -6.15 -8.14 26.47
C GLU A 43 -6.92 -9.42 26.91
N PRO A 44 -7.09 -10.40 26.01
CA PRO A 44 -7.70 -11.70 26.29
C PRO A 44 -6.64 -12.79 26.53
N VAL A 45 -7.06 -13.97 26.96
CA VAL A 45 -6.17 -15.14 27.04
C VAL A 45 -6.14 -15.83 25.67
N PRO A 46 -4.98 -16.01 25.03
CA PRO A 46 -4.89 -16.78 23.78
C PRO A 46 -5.19 -18.26 24.02
N ASN A 47 -6.05 -18.85 23.19
CA ASN A 47 -6.27 -20.30 23.21
C ASN A 47 -5.04 -21.00 22.61
N SER A 48 -4.67 -22.17 23.14
CA SER A 48 -3.54 -22.96 22.63
C SER A 48 -3.80 -23.64 21.27
N GLU A 49 -5.00 -23.47 20.71
CA GLU A 49 -5.40 -24.06 19.44
C GLU A 49 -5.17 -23.09 18.27
N PRO A 50 -4.47 -23.49 17.20
CA PRO A 50 -4.41 -22.70 15.99
C PRO A 50 -5.81 -22.58 15.36
N PRO A 51 -6.14 -21.45 14.70
CA PRO A 51 -7.47 -21.24 14.15
C PRO A 51 -7.74 -22.24 13.04
N GLY A 52 -8.94 -22.80 13.01
CA GLY A 52 -9.38 -23.74 11.97
C GLY A 52 -9.50 -23.15 10.55
N TYR A 53 -9.18 -21.85 10.39
CA TYR A 53 -9.08 -21.13 9.13
C TYR A 53 -7.78 -20.31 9.14
N GLU A 54 -6.88 -20.58 8.19
CA GLU A 54 -5.64 -19.84 8.04
C GLU A 54 -5.92 -18.34 7.79
N PHE A 55 -5.32 -17.48 8.62
CA PHE A 55 -5.38 -16.01 8.56
C PHE A 55 -6.74 -15.30 8.73
N ALA A 56 -7.84 -16.06 8.89
CA ALA A 56 -9.20 -15.56 9.13
C ALA A 56 -9.61 -14.42 8.15
N SER A 57 -10.51 -13.53 8.58
CA SER A 57 -10.91 -12.34 7.82
C SER A 57 -9.83 -11.25 7.70
N PHE A 58 -8.61 -11.47 8.20
CA PHE A 58 -7.53 -10.47 8.17
C PHE A 58 -6.59 -10.65 6.96
N GLY A 59 -6.49 -11.88 6.44
CA GLY A 59 -5.70 -12.24 5.27
C GLY A 59 -4.19 -12.35 5.53
N PRO A 60 -3.42 -12.95 4.60
CA PRO A 60 -1.99 -13.23 4.77
C PRO A 60 -1.11 -11.98 4.61
N SER A 61 -1.56 -10.99 3.84
CA SER A 61 -0.84 -9.74 3.60
C SER A 61 -1.78 -8.60 3.25
N GLN A 62 -1.48 -7.41 3.72
CA GLN A 62 -2.13 -6.16 3.32
C GLN A 62 -1.07 -5.16 2.86
N SER A 63 -1.46 -4.16 2.06
CA SER A 63 -0.59 -3.05 1.68
C SER A 63 -1.35 -1.74 1.75
N GLY A 64 -0.63 -0.66 2.07
CA GLY A 64 -1.22 0.66 2.23
C GLY A 64 -0.18 1.76 2.13
N PHE A 65 -0.59 2.96 2.51
CA PHE A 65 0.22 4.17 2.46
C PHE A 65 0.34 4.82 3.84
N TYR A 66 1.43 5.55 4.07
CA TYR A 66 1.64 6.29 5.30
C TYR A 66 1.98 7.77 5.05
N TYR A 67 1.72 8.59 6.07
CA TYR A 67 2.06 10.00 6.12
C TYR A 67 2.84 10.33 7.38
N SER A 68 3.83 11.20 7.23
CA SER A 68 4.66 11.74 8.30
C SER A 68 4.85 13.22 8.00
N ASP A 69 4.50 14.06 8.96
CA ASP A 69 4.79 15.51 8.93
C ASP A 69 6.26 15.80 9.31
N GLY A 70 6.93 14.83 9.95
CA GLY A 70 8.27 14.95 10.51
C GLY A 70 9.36 14.14 9.79
N ASP A 71 10.58 14.31 10.29
CA ASP A 71 11.76 13.55 9.88
C ASP A 71 11.69 12.11 10.40
N PHE A 72 11.35 11.15 9.52
CA PHE A 72 11.21 9.74 9.88
C PHE A 72 12.57 9.04 9.98
N ARG A 73 13.38 9.45 10.97
CA ARG A 73 14.81 9.11 11.17
C ARG A 73 15.16 7.64 11.15
N VAL A 74 14.22 6.79 11.56
CA VAL A 74 14.36 5.33 11.54
C VAL A 74 14.34 4.74 10.11
N VAL A 75 14.18 5.56 9.07
CA VAL A 75 14.16 5.17 7.66
C VAL A 75 15.13 6.02 6.85
N SER A 76 15.74 5.44 5.81
CA SER A 76 16.59 6.21 4.91
C SER A 76 15.77 7.28 4.16
N SER A 77 16.27 8.51 4.17
CA SER A 77 15.63 9.65 3.47
C SER A 77 15.50 9.47 1.96
N ASN A 78 16.15 8.47 1.36
CA ASN A 78 15.97 8.14 -0.06
C ASN A 78 14.74 7.24 -0.30
N ILE A 79 14.37 6.38 0.65
CA ILE A 79 13.13 5.58 0.56
C ILE A 79 11.91 6.50 0.66
N THR A 80 11.84 7.31 1.72
CA THR A 80 10.69 8.18 2.03
C THR A 80 10.43 9.30 1.01
N ARG A 81 11.46 9.67 0.22
CA ARG A 81 11.38 10.61 -0.91
C ARG A 81 10.67 10.06 -2.14
N HIS A 82 10.72 8.75 -2.36
CA HIS A 82 10.21 8.13 -3.58
C HIS A 82 8.86 7.46 -3.35
N THR A 83 8.73 6.70 -2.25
CA THR A 83 7.49 6.02 -1.89
C THR A 83 7.13 6.27 -0.42
N ASN A 84 5.84 6.10 -0.14
CA ASN A 84 5.26 6.00 1.20
C ASN A 84 4.34 4.78 1.32
N SER A 85 4.61 3.72 0.57
CA SER A 85 3.90 2.45 0.71
C SER A 85 4.54 1.56 1.79
N PHE A 86 3.70 0.70 2.37
CA PHE A 86 4.11 -0.35 3.30
C PHE A 86 3.36 -1.64 3.00
N SER A 87 3.91 -2.76 3.47
CA SER A 87 3.22 -4.04 3.55
C SER A 87 3.10 -4.48 5.00
N PHE A 88 1.97 -5.05 5.37
CA PHE A 88 1.81 -5.82 6.60
C PHE A 88 1.67 -7.29 6.21
N TYR A 89 2.50 -8.15 6.79
CA TYR A 89 2.43 -9.60 6.59
C TYR A 89 1.97 -10.28 7.87
N THR A 90 0.88 -11.03 7.80
CA THR A 90 0.32 -11.79 8.93
C THR A 90 1.10 -13.10 9.05
N THR A 91 1.74 -13.34 10.19
CA THR A 91 2.50 -14.57 10.44
C THR A 91 1.68 -15.62 11.18
N ALA A 92 0.82 -15.18 12.10
CA ALA A 92 -0.11 -16.04 12.82
C ALA A 92 -1.39 -15.29 13.17
N VAL A 93 -2.47 -16.06 13.31
CA VAL A 93 -3.73 -15.65 13.92
C VAL A 93 -4.05 -16.73 14.96
N SER A 94 -4.68 -16.37 16.08
CA SER A 94 -5.18 -17.33 17.08
C SER A 94 -6.51 -16.88 17.65
N GLN A 95 -7.37 -17.84 18.01
CA GLN A 95 -8.56 -17.56 18.81
C GLN A 95 -8.18 -17.22 20.24
N THR A 96 -9.07 -16.53 20.94
CA THR A 96 -8.89 -16.13 22.35
C THR A 96 -10.08 -16.57 23.18
N ASP A 97 -10.03 -16.38 24.50
CA ASP A 97 -11.13 -16.64 25.42
C ASP A 97 -12.34 -15.70 25.27
N LYS A 98 -12.25 -14.69 24.38
CA LYS A 98 -13.32 -13.73 24.08
C LYS A 98 -13.79 -13.88 22.63
N ASP A 99 -15.09 -14.11 22.45
CA ASP A 99 -15.73 -14.19 21.13
C ASP A 99 -15.46 -12.94 20.27
N GLY A 100 -15.06 -13.16 19.02
CA GLY A 100 -14.76 -12.09 18.06
C GLY A 100 -13.44 -11.34 18.31
N VAL A 101 -12.65 -11.73 19.33
CA VAL A 101 -11.30 -11.19 19.55
C VAL A 101 -10.26 -12.23 19.12
N PHE A 102 -9.37 -11.82 18.24
CA PHE A 102 -8.31 -12.66 17.66
C PHE A 102 -6.94 -12.10 18.02
N MET A 103 -6.04 -12.97 18.45
CA MET A 103 -4.61 -12.62 18.55
C MET A 103 -4.04 -12.60 17.14
N ILE A 104 -3.30 -11.56 16.80
CA ILE A 104 -2.62 -11.39 15.51
C ILE A 104 -1.12 -11.25 15.79
N GLU A 105 -0.31 -11.96 15.02
CA GLU A 105 1.14 -11.73 14.92
C GLU A 105 1.49 -11.39 13.48
N GLY A 106 2.45 -10.48 13.28
CA GLY A 106 2.88 -10.11 11.94
C GLY A 106 4.09 -9.20 11.89
N SER A 107 4.42 -8.78 10.68
CA SER A 107 5.49 -7.81 10.43
C SER A 107 5.02 -6.67 9.52
N PHE A 108 5.20 -5.45 9.99
CA PHE A 108 5.04 -4.22 9.21
C PHE A 108 6.39 -3.88 8.56
N GLU A 109 6.42 -3.74 7.24
CA GLU A 109 7.62 -3.44 6.44
C GLU A 109 7.34 -2.25 5.51
N LEU A 110 8.25 -1.26 5.50
CA LEU A 110 8.18 -0.17 4.52
C LEU A 110 8.74 -0.63 3.18
N GLN A 111 7.99 -0.43 2.11
CA GLN A 111 8.41 -0.86 0.78
C GLN A 111 9.56 0.01 0.27
N SER A 112 10.63 -0.63 -0.19
CA SER A 112 11.73 0.05 -0.88
C SER A 112 11.38 0.26 -2.36
N PRO A 113 11.58 1.47 -2.93
CA PRO A 113 11.13 1.85 -4.28
C PRO A 113 11.79 1.06 -5.44
N PHE A 114 12.71 0.14 -5.14
CA PHE A 114 13.50 -0.61 -6.12
C PHE A 114 13.26 -2.14 -6.12
N VAL A 115 12.43 -2.69 -5.24
CA VAL A 115 12.16 -4.15 -5.19
C VAL A 115 11.59 -4.67 -6.53
N LEU A 116 10.81 -3.84 -7.23
CA LEU A 116 10.29 -4.16 -8.56
C LEU A 116 11.33 -4.07 -9.69
N GLN A 117 12.48 -3.42 -9.52
CA GLN A 117 13.44 -3.25 -10.63
C GLN A 117 14.32 -4.49 -10.86
N SER A 118 14.64 -5.27 -9.81
CA SER A 118 15.37 -6.55 -9.97
C SER A 118 14.49 -7.64 -10.59
N LEU A 119 13.20 -7.67 -10.24
CA LEU A 119 12.22 -8.62 -10.80
C LEU A 119 11.90 -8.34 -12.28
N LEU A 120 11.97 -7.08 -12.73
CA LEU A 120 11.64 -6.69 -14.11
C LEU A 120 12.82 -6.72 -15.09
N TYR A 121 14.07 -6.80 -14.62
CA TYR A 121 15.26 -7.02 -15.48
C TYR A 121 15.69 -8.50 -15.55
N GLY A 122 14.74 -9.41 -15.34
CA GLY A 122 14.91 -10.83 -15.59
C GLY A 122 15.12 -11.16 -17.07
N ASN A 123 16.39 -11.29 -17.47
CA ASN A 123 16.86 -12.04 -18.64
C ASN A 123 16.42 -11.54 -20.03
N GLY A 124 16.80 -10.31 -20.40
CA GLY A 124 16.74 -9.78 -21.76
C GLY A 124 18.13 -9.46 -22.33
N SER A 125 18.74 -10.38 -23.07
CA SER A 125 20.11 -10.21 -23.62
C SER A 125 20.15 -9.36 -24.89
N SER A 126 19.90 -8.05 -24.79
CA SER A 126 20.10 -7.08 -25.87
C SER A 126 21.55 -6.56 -25.90
N LYS A 127 22.42 -7.24 -26.67
CA LYS A 127 23.72 -6.67 -27.05
C LYS A 127 23.49 -5.39 -27.87
N GLY A 128 24.08 -4.27 -27.46
CA GLY A 128 24.14 -3.05 -28.26
C GLY A 128 23.44 -1.82 -27.67
N SER A 129 23.87 -1.40 -26.48
CA SER A 129 23.73 0.00 -26.04
C SER A 129 24.89 0.35 -25.13
N VAL A 130 25.76 1.27 -25.56
CA VAL A 130 26.80 1.83 -24.70
C VAL A 130 26.14 2.87 -23.81
N SER A 131 25.65 2.43 -22.65
CA SER A 131 25.09 3.31 -21.64
C SER A 131 26.19 4.19 -21.06
N THR A 132 26.00 5.50 -21.11
CA THR A 132 26.81 6.45 -20.32
C THR A 132 26.71 6.10 -18.82
N PRO A 133 27.78 6.32 -18.03
CA PRO A 133 27.77 6.02 -16.61
C PRO A 133 26.97 7.09 -15.85
N HIS A 134 25.63 7.03 -15.97
CA HIS A 134 24.79 7.51 -14.89
C HIS A 134 25.15 6.71 -13.64
N VAL A 135 25.58 7.43 -12.60
CA VAL A 135 25.95 6.86 -11.31
C VAL A 135 24.80 5.95 -10.85
N LEU A 136 25.04 4.64 -10.84
CA LEU A 136 24.11 3.69 -10.21
C LEU A 136 23.92 4.17 -8.77
N PRO A 137 22.67 4.27 -8.26
CA PRO A 137 22.48 4.46 -6.84
C PRO A 137 23.23 3.36 -6.10
N THR A 138 24.06 3.73 -5.14
CA THR A 138 25.05 2.83 -4.55
C THR A 138 24.33 1.68 -3.85
N VAL A 139 24.77 0.43 -4.07
CA VAL A 139 24.14 -0.81 -3.55
C VAL A 139 23.97 -0.85 -2.02
N ALA A 140 24.55 0.11 -1.29
CA ALA A 140 24.35 0.33 0.14
C ALA A 140 22.96 0.90 0.52
N ASP A 141 22.37 1.80 -0.28
CA ASP A 141 21.09 2.48 0.06
C ASP A 141 19.86 1.54 0.06
N TYR A 142 20.04 0.30 -0.38
CA TYR A 142 18.97 -0.71 -0.58
C TYR A 142 18.79 -1.67 0.60
N LYS A 143 19.70 -1.68 1.58
CA LYS A 143 19.86 -2.79 2.55
C LYS A 143 19.16 -2.61 3.89
N ASN A 144 18.50 -1.48 4.11
CA ASN A 144 18.07 -1.03 5.43
C ASN A 144 16.53 -0.88 5.49
N PRO A 145 15.74 -1.96 5.29
CA PRO A 145 14.29 -1.88 5.45
C PRO A 145 13.96 -1.60 6.92
N PHE A 146 12.98 -0.73 7.16
CA PHE A 146 12.33 -0.63 8.46
C PHE A 146 11.35 -1.79 8.56
N ILE A 147 11.65 -2.74 9.44
CA ILE A 147 10.81 -3.90 9.72
C ILE A 147 10.44 -3.86 11.20
N LEU A 148 9.16 -3.95 11.51
CA LEU A 148 8.62 -3.96 12.86
C LEU A 148 7.86 -5.27 13.08
N LYS A 149 8.30 -6.10 14.03
CA LYS A 149 7.60 -7.32 14.43
C LYS A 149 6.57 -6.98 15.50
N LEU A 150 5.31 -7.29 15.22
CA LEU A 150 4.15 -6.87 15.98
C LEU A 150 3.38 -8.09 16.49
N HIS A 151 2.84 -7.97 17.71
CA HIS A 151 1.81 -8.86 18.24
C HIS A 151 0.71 -8.02 18.90
N GLY A 152 -0.51 -8.53 18.90
CA GLY A 152 -1.63 -7.84 19.54
C GLY A 152 -2.95 -8.49 19.24
N PHE A 153 -4.02 -7.72 19.32
CA PHE A 153 -5.38 -8.24 19.20
C PHE A 153 -6.23 -7.37 18.26
N TRP A 154 -7.04 -8.05 17.46
CA TRP A 154 -8.07 -7.49 16.60
C TRP A 154 -9.44 -7.86 17.17
N TYR A 155 -10.32 -6.87 17.34
CA TYR A 155 -11.71 -7.07 17.73
C TYR A 155 -12.62 -6.87 16.52
N GLU A 156 -13.12 -7.97 15.99
CA GLU A 156 -13.84 -8.05 14.71
C GLU A 156 -15.12 -7.20 14.66
N SER A 157 -15.84 -7.07 15.79
CA SER A 157 -17.13 -6.37 15.83
C SER A 157 -17.00 -4.84 15.80
N LEU A 158 -15.91 -4.29 16.35
CA LEU A 158 -15.60 -2.87 16.27
C LEU A 158 -14.71 -2.55 15.05
N GLY A 159 -13.98 -3.54 14.53
CA GLY A 159 -13.00 -3.37 13.48
C GLY A 159 -11.70 -2.70 13.97
N GLU A 160 -11.38 -2.90 15.24
CA GLU A 160 -10.26 -2.26 15.94
C GLU A 160 -9.11 -3.24 16.10
N LEU A 161 -7.91 -2.85 15.68
CA LEU A 161 -6.67 -3.59 15.88
C LEU A 161 -5.70 -2.70 16.66
N CYS A 162 -5.13 -3.24 17.74
CA CYS A 162 -3.97 -2.65 18.38
C CYS A 162 -2.88 -3.71 18.57
N MET A 163 -1.63 -3.36 18.22
CA MET A 163 -0.47 -4.24 18.30
C MET A 163 0.74 -3.48 18.84
N VAL A 164 1.55 -4.13 19.66
CA VAL A 164 2.85 -3.60 20.12
C VAL A 164 3.99 -4.45 19.59
N GLY A 165 5.17 -3.84 19.48
CA GLY A 165 6.30 -4.56 18.91
C GLY A 165 7.62 -3.85 18.94
N THR A 166 8.63 -4.56 18.44
CA THR A 166 10.01 -4.09 18.30
C THR A 166 10.51 -4.37 16.90
N GLY A 167 11.23 -3.41 16.34
CA GLY A 167 11.70 -3.44 14.98
C GLY A 167 13.21 -3.46 14.87
N SER A 168 13.65 -3.47 13.63
CA SER A 168 15.04 -3.27 13.23
C SER A 168 15.06 -2.32 12.05
N SER A 169 15.90 -1.29 12.14
CA SER A 169 16.28 -0.49 10.98
C SER A 169 17.74 -0.07 11.10
N TYR A 170 18.33 0.40 10.00
CA TYR A 170 19.73 0.79 9.98
C TYR A 170 19.87 2.21 9.43
N LEU A 171 20.55 3.08 10.17
CA LEU A 171 20.94 4.41 9.70
C LEU A 171 21.92 4.30 8.52
N LYS A 172 22.13 5.40 7.78
CA LYS A 172 23.04 5.42 6.62
C LYS A 172 24.49 5.12 7.00
N GLU A 173 24.84 5.43 8.24
CA GLU A 173 26.13 5.21 8.88
C GLU A 173 26.34 3.74 9.30
N GLY A 174 25.32 2.88 9.15
CA GLY A 174 25.35 1.46 9.51
C GLY A 174 24.94 1.14 10.95
N THR A 175 24.59 2.15 11.75
CA THR A 175 24.09 1.97 13.12
C THR A 175 22.73 1.26 13.11
N LEU A 176 22.63 0.12 13.80
CA LEU A 176 21.38 -0.58 14.04
C LEU A 176 20.53 0.18 15.07
N LEU A 177 19.29 0.45 14.72
CA LEU A 177 18.23 0.92 15.61
C LEU A 177 17.25 -0.23 15.89
N THR A 178 16.72 -0.23 17.11
CA THR A 178 15.71 -1.18 17.59
C THR A 178 14.46 -0.42 18.07
N PRO A 179 13.70 0.23 17.16
CA PRO A 179 12.51 1.00 17.53
C PRO A 179 11.43 0.10 18.14
N ALA A 180 10.90 0.51 19.29
CA ALA A 180 9.66 -0.04 19.86
C ALA A 180 8.50 0.84 19.40
N ALA A 181 7.35 0.23 19.09
CA ALA A 181 6.21 0.95 18.52
C ALA A 181 4.86 0.27 18.85
N VAL A 182 3.80 1.07 18.79
CA VAL A 182 2.41 0.62 18.80
C VAL A 182 1.74 0.96 17.47
N LEU A 183 1.15 -0.05 16.82
CA LEU A 183 0.30 0.07 15.63
C LEU A 183 -1.15 0.03 16.06
N LYS A 184 -1.94 1.03 15.65
CA LYS A 184 -3.39 1.10 15.82
C LYS A 184 -4.02 1.20 14.44
N LEU A 185 -5.00 0.35 14.13
CA LEU A 185 -5.78 0.41 12.89
C LEU A 185 -7.27 0.32 13.22
N HIS A 186 -8.07 1.10 12.51
CA HIS A 186 -9.50 1.28 12.71
C HIS A 186 -10.29 0.83 11.47
N ASN A 187 -11.58 0.50 11.64
CA ASN A 187 -12.49 0.16 10.54
C ASN A 187 -12.13 -1.14 9.76
N ILE A 188 -11.31 -2.04 10.34
CA ILE A 188 -10.97 -3.35 9.74
C ILE A 188 -12.17 -4.29 9.81
N LYS A 189 -12.92 -4.38 8.72
CA LYS A 189 -14.19 -5.13 8.64
C LYS A 189 -14.07 -6.38 7.77
N THR A 190 -14.84 -7.41 8.14
CA THR A 190 -14.97 -8.67 7.40
C THR A 190 -15.62 -8.53 6.02
N SER A 191 -16.33 -7.43 5.78
CA SER A 191 -16.90 -7.04 4.50
C SER A 191 -16.89 -5.53 4.37
N SER A 192 -16.61 -5.06 3.16
CA SER A 192 -16.18 -3.69 2.91
C SER A 192 -16.79 -3.10 1.63
N SER A 193 -16.60 -1.81 1.43
CA SER A 193 -17.03 -1.02 0.26
C SER A 193 -16.12 0.20 0.10
N ILE A 194 -16.33 1.03 -0.92
CA ILE A 194 -15.51 2.22 -1.19
C ILE A 194 -15.42 3.21 0.00
N THR A 195 -16.43 3.24 0.88
CA THR A 195 -16.45 4.10 2.09
C THR A 195 -15.78 3.44 3.31
N SER A 196 -15.38 2.18 3.22
CA SER A 196 -14.79 1.40 4.33
C SER A 196 -13.27 1.57 4.42
N LEU A 197 -12.77 2.80 4.29
CA LEU A 197 -11.34 3.12 4.36
C LEU A 197 -10.79 2.74 5.74
N ILE A 198 -9.64 2.05 5.76
CA ILE A 198 -8.96 1.68 7.00
C ILE A 198 -7.94 2.78 7.30
N THR A 199 -8.00 3.37 8.48
CA THR A 199 -7.06 4.40 8.94
C THR A 199 -6.35 3.95 10.21
N GLY A 200 -5.30 4.66 10.62
CA GLY A 200 -4.61 4.34 11.86
C GLY A 200 -3.34 5.14 12.12
N THR A 201 -2.61 4.75 13.15
CA THR A 201 -1.32 5.34 13.54
C THR A 201 -0.28 4.27 13.82
N LEU A 202 0.99 4.58 13.53
CA LEU A 202 2.13 3.91 14.13
C LEU A 202 2.88 4.95 14.97
N GLU A 203 2.96 4.71 16.28
CA GLU A 203 3.54 5.60 17.28
C GLU A 203 4.78 4.95 17.90
N SER A 204 5.82 5.74 18.16
CA SER A 204 7.01 5.25 18.87
C SER A 204 6.74 5.10 20.36
N LEU A 205 7.27 4.02 20.94
CA LEU A 205 7.28 3.78 22.40
C LEU A 205 8.59 4.24 23.06
N SER A 206 9.57 4.69 22.26
CA SER A 206 10.79 5.30 22.77
C SER A 206 10.54 6.74 23.23
N PRO A 207 11.21 7.25 24.27
CA PRO A 207 11.19 8.67 24.63
C PRO A 207 11.77 9.55 23.51
N SER A 208 11.31 10.79 23.36
CA SER A 208 11.69 11.68 22.24
C SER A 208 13.18 12.09 22.18
N ASN A 209 13.96 11.81 23.22
CA ASN A 209 15.41 12.01 23.27
C ASN A 209 16.22 10.73 22.92
N ASP A 210 15.56 9.59 22.71
CA ASP A 210 16.18 8.32 22.37
C ASP A 210 16.41 8.20 20.86
N SER A 211 17.51 7.56 20.44
CA SER A 211 17.86 7.41 19.02
C SER A 211 16.88 6.56 18.21
N ASN A 212 16.05 5.76 18.87
CA ASN A 212 15.04 4.91 18.26
C ASN A 212 13.65 5.59 18.18
N TYR A 213 13.51 6.81 18.68
CA TYR A 213 12.27 7.59 18.55
C TYR A 213 12.00 7.97 17.10
N PHE A 214 10.70 8.03 16.78
CA PHE A 214 10.19 8.59 15.54
C PHE A 214 8.84 9.26 15.80
N GLU A 215 8.56 10.34 15.07
CA GLU A 215 7.26 11.02 15.18
C GLU A 215 6.12 10.12 14.72
N PRO A 216 4.92 10.19 15.34
CA PRO A 216 3.76 9.42 14.93
C PRO A 216 3.46 9.54 13.43
N ILE A 217 3.31 8.40 12.76
CA ILE A 217 2.92 8.35 11.35
C ILE A 217 1.47 7.91 11.22
N SER A 218 0.73 8.57 10.34
CA SER A 218 -0.65 8.19 10.00
C SER A 218 -0.65 7.14 8.90
N ILE A 219 -1.57 6.19 8.96
CA ILE A 219 -1.67 5.05 8.05
C ILE A 219 -3.04 5.05 7.37
N LEU A 220 -3.06 4.63 6.09
CA LEU A 220 -4.24 4.46 5.25
C LEU A 220 -4.13 3.16 4.46
N LEU A 221 -5.16 2.30 4.50
CA LEU A 221 -5.27 1.10 3.67
C LEU A 221 -6.64 1.04 2.99
N PHE A 222 -6.67 0.39 1.82
CA PHE A 222 -7.93 0.02 1.18
C PHE A 222 -8.34 -1.38 1.62
N PRO A 223 -9.62 -1.59 1.95
CA PRO A 223 -10.09 -2.90 2.37
C PRO A 223 -10.16 -3.84 1.15
N GLN A 224 -9.53 -5.01 1.26
CA GLN A 224 -9.51 -6.02 0.18
C GLN A 224 -10.44 -7.20 0.44
N LEU A 225 -10.95 -7.33 1.68
CA LEU A 225 -11.65 -8.53 2.15
C LEU A 225 -13.17 -8.40 1.97
N ASN A 226 -13.74 -9.38 1.25
CA ASN A 226 -15.15 -9.45 0.85
C ASN A 226 -15.70 -8.09 0.39
N TYR A 227 -14.95 -7.44 -0.51
CA TYR A 227 -15.26 -6.14 -1.05
C TYR A 227 -16.56 -6.17 -1.86
N LYS A 228 -17.49 -5.28 -1.52
CA LYS A 228 -18.79 -5.13 -2.18
C LYS A 228 -18.79 -3.83 -2.96
N PHE A 229 -18.74 -3.96 -4.28
CA PHE A 229 -18.98 -2.85 -5.18
C PHE A 229 -20.37 -2.27 -4.96
N THR A 230 -20.44 -1.00 -4.61
CA THR A 230 -21.68 -0.25 -4.34
C THR A 230 -22.18 0.54 -5.54
N PHE A 231 -21.30 0.87 -6.50
CA PHE A 231 -21.68 1.61 -7.69
C PHE A 231 -22.59 0.76 -8.60
N VAL A 232 -23.67 1.36 -9.10
CA VAL A 232 -24.60 0.75 -10.06
C VAL A 232 -24.79 1.75 -11.20
N SER A 233 -24.52 1.34 -12.44
CA SER A 233 -24.57 2.23 -13.61
C SER A 233 -25.98 2.64 -14.07
N GLY A 234 -27.01 2.42 -13.23
CA GLY A 234 -28.42 2.57 -13.61
C GLY A 234 -28.91 4.01 -13.67
N ASP A 235 -28.30 4.92 -12.91
CA ASP A 235 -28.95 6.20 -12.56
C ASP A 235 -28.44 7.42 -13.35
N SER A 236 -27.52 7.28 -14.30
CA SER A 236 -26.96 8.45 -15.03
C SER A 236 -26.34 8.19 -16.41
N THR A 237 -27.00 7.42 -17.26
CA THR A 237 -26.56 7.24 -18.67
C THR A 237 -26.62 8.52 -19.52
N ASP A 238 -27.31 9.56 -19.05
CA ASP A 238 -27.81 10.66 -19.90
C ASP A 238 -26.99 11.96 -19.75
N GLU A 239 -26.03 12.03 -18.81
CA GLU A 239 -25.28 13.26 -18.49
C GLU A 239 -23.80 13.25 -18.86
N LEU A 240 -23.16 12.08 -19.00
CA LEU A 240 -21.91 12.01 -19.76
C LEU A 240 -22.32 12.10 -21.23
N SER A 241 -22.29 13.33 -21.73
CA SER A 241 -22.83 13.72 -23.04
C SER A 241 -22.48 12.68 -24.10
N ASP A 242 -23.53 12.15 -24.73
CA ASP A 242 -23.50 11.36 -25.96
C ASP A 242 -23.10 12.27 -27.15
N GLU A 243 -22.05 13.10 -26.96
CA GLU A 243 -21.38 13.86 -28.01
C GLU A 243 -20.67 12.82 -28.86
N SER A 244 -21.43 12.36 -29.86
CA SER A 244 -21.16 11.19 -30.67
C SER A 244 -19.85 11.33 -31.42
N ASP A 245 -18.76 10.90 -30.79
CA ASP A 245 -17.55 10.52 -31.49
C ASP A 245 -17.90 9.24 -32.29
N PRO A 246 -17.95 9.28 -33.64
CA PRO A 246 -18.39 8.14 -34.45
C PRO A 246 -17.34 7.00 -34.47
N GLU A 247 -16.28 7.12 -33.66
CA GLU A 247 -15.26 6.13 -33.50
C GLU A 247 -15.77 4.84 -32.83
N LYS A 248 -15.62 3.76 -33.58
CA LYS A 248 -15.84 2.40 -33.10
C LYS A 248 -14.91 2.08 -31.93
N ASN A 249 -15.47 1.61 -30.81
CA ASN A 249 -14.70 1.10 -29.68
C ASN A 249 -14.37 -0.39 -29.88
N LEU A 250 -13.16 -0.80 -29.49
CA LEU A 250 -12.77 -2.21 -29.45
C LEU A 250 -13.32 -2.90 -28.20
N PRO A 251 -13.83 -4.14 -28.32
CA PRO A 251 -14.00 -5.01 -27.18
C PRO A 251 -12.68 -5.22 -26.44
N VAL A 252 -12.69 -5.13 -25.11
CA VAL A 252 -11.55 -5.50 -24.25
C VAL A 252 -10.98 -6.87 -24.59
N TYR A 253 -11.85 -7.80 -25.03
CA TYR A 253 -11.45 -9.14 -25.45
C TYR A 253 -10.48 -9.17 -26.63
N ASP A 254 -10.57 -8.22 -27.57
CA ASP A 254 -9.72 -8.16 -28.76
C ASP A 254 -8.36 -7.50 -28.51
N VAL A 255 -8.27 -6.55 -27.57
CA VAL A 255 -7.04 -5.76 -27.30
C VAL A 255 -5.86 -6.63 -26.84
N LEU A 256 -6.11 -7.70 -26.09
CA LEU A 256 -5.08 -8.59 -25.51
C LEU A 256 -5.58 -10.05 -25.40
N ARG A 257 -5.65 -10.78 -26.51
CA ARG A 257 -6.26 -12.14 -26.57
C ARG A 257 -5.79 -13.09 -25.45
N GLY A 258 -6.71 -13.93 -24.97
CA GLY A 258 -6.42 -15.02 -24.02
C GLY A 258 -6.30 -14.63 -22.54
N ARG A 259 -6.44 -13.35 -22.19
CA ARG A 259 -6.42 -12.87 -20.79
C ARG A 259 -7.84 -12.58 -20.26
N THR A 260 -8.00 -12.60 -18.94
CA THR A 260 -9.23 -12.19 -18.25
C THR A 260 -9.39 -10.66 -18.26
N PHE A 261 -10.59 -10.13 -17.94
CA PHE A 261 -10.86 -8.69 -17.91
C PHE A 261 -9.88 -7.95 -17.00
N CYS A 262 -9.70 -8.42 -15.76
CA CYS A 262 -8.80 -7.83 -14.78
C CYS A 262 -7.34 -7.88 -15.24
N SER A 263 -6.88 -9.04 -15.74
CA SER A 263 -5.51 -9.17 -16.25
C SER A 263 -5.20 -8.21 -17.41
N LYS A 264 -6.18 -7.97 -18.29
CA LYS A 264 -6.06 -7.00 -19.39
C LYS A 264 -6.06 -5.56 -18.86
N PHE A 265 -7.07 -5.19 -18.07
CA PHE A 265 -7.24 -3.83 -17.58
C PHE A 265 -6.02 -3.40 -16.76
N THR A 266 -5.59 -4.20 -15.79
CA THR A 266 -4.36 -3.96 -15.02
C THR A 266 -3.15 -3.80 -15.94
N SER A 267 -2.96 -4.68 -16.93
CA SER A 267 -1.84 -4.58 -17.88
C SER A 267 -1.89 -3.34 -18.79
N LEU A 268 -3.06 -2.71 -18.96
CA LEU A 268 -3.26 -1.55 -19.84
C LEU A 268 -3.19 -0.22 -19.08
N VAL A 269 -3.44 -0.22 -17.76
CA VAL A 269 -3.22 0.96 -16.89
C VAL A 269 -1.85 0.98 -16.20
N PHE A 270 -1.23 -0.19 -15.98
CA PHE A 270 0.02 -0.30 -15.23
C PHE A 270 1.16 0.57 -15.80
N ARG A 271 1.62 1.54 -14.99
CA ARG A 271 2.71 2.49 -15.30
C ARG A 271 2.48 3.34 -16.57
N ASN A 272 1.25 3.41 -17.05
CA ASN A 272 0.87 4.33 -18.13
C ASN A 272 0.43 5.67 -17.56
N VAL A 273 0.75 6.73 -18.31
CA VAL A 273 0.44 8.12 -17.98
C VAL A 273 -0.33 8.68 -19.18
N TYR A 274 -1.50 9.24 -18.94
CA TYR A 274 -2.41 9.76 -19.96
C TYR A 274 -2.41 11.27 -19.89
N ASN A 275 -2.13 11.94 -21.01
CA ASN A 275 -2.12 13.40 -21.06
C ASN A 275 -3.55 13.94 -20.94
N LEU A 276 -3.73 15.00 -20.16
CA LEU A 276 -5.01 15.72 -20.05
C LEU A 276 -5.11 16.83 -21.09
N GLN A 277 -6.28 16.94 -21.71
CA GLN A 277 -6.65 18.07 -22.57
C GLN A 277 -7.88 18.76 -21.98
N TYR A 278 -7.75 20.05 -21.69
CA TYR A 278 -8.83 20.82 -21.07
C TYR A 278 -9.67 21.55 -22.12
N THR A 279 -10.97 21.22 -22.18
CA THR A 279 -11.97 21.95 -22.95
C THR A 279 -12.71 22.93 -22.03
N GLY A 280 -12.91 24.18 -22.48
CA GLY A 280 -13.72 25.18 -21.73
C GLY A 280 -13.18 25.66 -20.38
N CYS A 281 -12.10 25.09 -19.85
CA CYS A 281 -11.43 25.58 -18.65
C CYS A 281 -10.85 26.98 -18.89
N ARG A 282 -11.30 27.94 -18.08
CA ARG A 282 -10.72 29.29 -17.98
C ARG A 282 -10.39 29.54 -16.52
N SER A 283 -9.41 30.39 -16.26
CA SER A 283 -9.15 30.95 -14.94
C SER A 283 -10.47 31.43 -14.31
N ASN A 284 -10.67 31.09 -13.04
CA ASN A 284 -11.89 31.28 -12.23
C ASN A 284 -13.01 30.22 -12.36
N LYS A 285 -12.81 29.11 -13.09
CA LYS A 285 -13.68 27.92 -13.00
C LYS A 285 -13.02 26.78 -12.20
N LYS A 286 -13.83 25.96 -11.50
CA LYS A 286 -13.38 24.66 -10.96
C LYS A 286 -13.18 23.70 -12.13
N CYS A 287 -11.96 23.62 -12.66
CA CYS A 287 -11.61 22.72 -13.78
C CYS A 287 -11.10 21.36 -13.33
N LEU A 288 -11.06 21.12 -12.02
CA LEU A 288 -10.58 19.90 -11.41
C LEU A 288 -11.59 19.46 -10.35
N PRO A 289 -11.66 18.15 -10.06
CA PRO A 289 -12.41 17.60 -8.94
C PRO A 289 -11.67 17.84 -7.61
N ARG A 290 -11.29 19.10 -7.35
CA ARG A 290 -10.64 19.59 -6.14
C ARG A 290 -11.14 20.98 -5.83
N ASP A 291 -11.27 21.30 -4.55
CA ASP A 291 -11.53 22.67 -4.11
C ASP A 291 -10.24 23.49 -4.05
N GLY A 292 -10.22 24.60 -4.77
CA GLY A 292 -9.10 25.55 -4.81
C GLY A 292 -8.83 26.11 -6.21
N VAL A 293 -8.21 27.29 -6.26
CA VAL A 293 -7.63 27.83 -7.49
C VAL A 293 -6.22 27.29 -7.60
N ILE A 294 -6.02 26.21 -8.38
CA ILE A 294 -4.66 25.72 -8.63
C ILE A 294 -3.98 26.64 -9.65
N ALA A 295 -2.77 27.09 -9.34
CA ALA A 295 -2.00 28.01 -10.18
C ALA A 295 -1.63 27.40 -11.55
N ASN A 296 -1.42 26.09 -11.59
CA ASN A 296 -1.20 25.30 -12.81
C ASN A 296 -2.17 24.12 -12.82
N LEU A 297 -2.72 23.77 -13.97
CA LEU A 297 -3.52 22.56 -14.13
C LEU A 297 -2.59 21.35 -14.31
N PRO A 298 -2.87 20.18 -13.69
CA PRO A 298 -2.11 18.97 -13.93
C PRO A 298 -2.27 18.59 -15.41
N GLY A 299 -1.17 18.22 -16.06
CA GLY A 299 -1.17 17.98 -17.51
C GLY A 299 -1.29 16.51 -17.88
N SER A 300 -1.35 15.61 -16.90
CA SER A 300 -1.56 14.18 -17.09
C SER A 300 -2.21 13.54 -15.87
N ILE A 301 -2.64 12.28 -16.04
CA ILE A 301 -3.11 11.39 -14.97
C ILE A 301 -2.41 10.04 -15.08
N SER A 302 -2.31 9.33 -13.96
CA SER A 302 -1.99 7.90 -13.91
C SER A 302 -3.11 7.14 -13.21
N LEU A 303 -3.25 5.85 -13.57
CA LEU A 303 -4.29 4.97 -13.06
C LEU A 303 -3.65 3.74 -12.41
N SER A 304 -4.18 3.31 -11.27
CA SER A 304 -3.79 2.04 -10.62
C SER A 304 -5.01 1.25 -10.16
N VAL A 305 -4.88 -0.07 -10.11
CA VAL A 305 -5.96 -0.98 -9.70
C VAL A 305 -5.75 -1.35 -8.23
N VAL A 306 -6.81 -1.20 -7.43
CA VAL A 306 -6.86 -1.62 -6.02
C VAL A 306 -7.49 -3.00 -5.90
N ASP A 307 -8.64 -3.20 -6.56
CA ASP A 307 -9.34 -4.48 -6.65
C ASP A 307 -10.01 -4.63 -8.04
N CYS A 308 -10.27 -5.86 -8.48
CA CYS A 308 -10.96 -6.15 -9.72
C CYS A 308 -11.68 -7.51 -9.72
N SER A 309 -12.93 -7.51 -10.17
CA SER A 309 -13.74 -8.71 -10.34
C SER A 309 -13.91 -9.07 -11.82
N ASP A 310 -13.36 -10.20 -12.24
CA ASP A 310 -13.52 -10.75 -13.60
C ASP A 310 -14.97 -11.17 -13.89
N VAL A 311 -15.69 -11.62 -12.86
CA VAL A 311 -17.09 -12.08 -12.97
C VAL A 311 -18.06 -10.92 -13.11
N LEU A 312 -17.90 -9.88 -12.27
CA LEU A 312 -18.76 -8.70 -12.31
C LEU A 312 -18.31 -7.67 -13.35
N LYS A 313 -17.09 -7.82 -13.91
CA LYS A 313 -16.37 -6.84 -14.72
C LYS A 313 -16.32 -5.45 -14.06
N ARG A 314 -15.98 -5.47 -12.77
CA ARG A 314 -15.88 -4.27 -11.93
C ARG A 314 -14.45 -4.05 -11.49
N VAL A 315 -14.09 -2.79 -11.28
CA VAL A 315 -12.77 -2.36 -10.83
C VAL A 315 -12.92 -1.37 -9.68
N GLN A 316 -11.98 -1.41 -8.74
CA GLN A 316 -11.71 -0.33 -7.81
C GLN A 316 -10.37 0.25 -8.22
N ILE A 317 -10.30 1.55 -8.49
CA ILE A 317 -9.10 2.21 -9.03
C ILE A 317 -8.73 3.46 -8.24
N LEU A 318 -7.45 3.83 -8.33
CA LEU A 318 -7.00 5.18 -8.04
C LEU A 318 -6.73 5.93 -9.34
N LEU A 319 -7.09 7.21 -9.36
CA LEU A 319 -6.70 8.17 -10.40
C LEU A 319 -5.87 9.27 -9.74
N THR A 320 -4.59 9.37 -10.11
CA THR A 320 -3.68 10.38 -9.58
C THR A 320 -3.38 11.43 -10.64
N PHE A 321 -3.56 12.71 -10.29
CA PHE A 321 -3.24 13.86 -11.12
C PHE A 321 -1.75 14.20 -11.06
N ASP A 322 -1.16 14.45 -12.22
CA ASP A 322 0.27 14.62 -12.39
C ASP A 322 0.64 16.00 -12.99
N ASP A 323 1.43 16.75 -12.22
CA ASP A 323 2.09 17.96 -12.69
C ASP A 323 3.26 17.57 -13.60
N ASN A 324 3.11 17.82 -14.91
CA ASN A 324 3.95 17.40 -16.05
C ASN A 324 5.47 17.72 -15.98
N THR A 325 5.96 18.26 -14.87
CA THR A 325 7.34 18.72 -14.67
C THR A 325 8.39 17.64 -14.96
N LYS A 326 8.16 16.36 -14.58
CA LYS A 326 8.99 15.20 -14.97
C LYS A 326 8.16 13.90 -15.05
N PRO A 327 8.17 13.15 -16.17
CA PRO A 327 7.59 11.81 -16.25
C PRO A 327 8.49 10.77 -15.57
N SER A 328 8.52 10.74 -14.24
CA SER A 328 9.16 9.67 -13.48
C SER A 328 8.36 8.38 -13.65
N ARG A 329 8.89 7.39 -14.38
CA ARG A 329 8.33 6.03 -14.53
C ARG A 329 8.48 5.17 -13.27
N HIS A 330 8.42 5.79 -12.10
CA HIS A 330 8.69 5.20 -10.80
C HIS A 330 7.45 5.40 -9.95
N GLU A 331 7.21 4.51 -8.99
CA GLU A 331 6.12 4.68 -8.02
C GLU A 331 6.27 6.05 -7.35
N LYS A 332 5.23 6.87 -7.49
CA LYS A 332 5.13 8.16 -6.85
C LYS A 332 4.58 7.95 -5.45
N ARG A 333 5.09 8.74 -4.51
CA ARG A 333 4.51 8.90 -3.19
C ARG A 333 3.01 9.20 -3.34
N PHE A 334 2.15 8.38 -2.73
CA PHE A 334 0.72 8.58 -2.69
C PHE A 334 0.41 9.87 -1.93
N ASP A 335 -0.35 10.75 -2.57
CA ASP A 335 -0.92 11.95 -1.98
C ASP A 335 -2.44 11.95 -2.22
N PRO A 336 -3.27 11.84 -1.17
CA PRO A 336 -4.72 11.86 -1.30
C PRO A 336 -5.26 13.24 -1.72
N ASN A 337 -4.45 14.31 -1.70
CA ASN A 337 -4.84 15.63 -2.23
C ASN A 337 -4.80 15.72 -3.77
N THR A 338 -4.08 14.79 -4.42
CA THR A 338 -3.96 14.70 -5.89
C THR A 338 -4.51 13.38 -6.44
N THR A 339 -5.07 12.53 -5.58
CA THR A 339 -5.56 11.20 -5.94
C THR A 339 -7.04 11.06 -5.59
N LEU A 340 -7.81 10.50 -6.53
CA LEU A 340 -9.19 10.05 -6.33
C LEU A 340 -9.22 8.53 -6.22
N ILE A 341 -10.22 8.00 -5.52
CA ILE A 341 -10.55 6.57 -5.53
C ILE A 341 -11.92 6.37 -6.17
N GLY A 342 -12.11 5.33 -6.97
CA GLY A 342 -13.39 5.10 -7.62
C GLY A 342 -13.73 3.64 -7.87
N GLU A 343 -15.02 3.38 -8.01
CA GLU A 343 -15.55 2.11 -8.50
C GLU A 343 -16.01 2.25 -9.94
N GLY A 344 -15.68 1.27 -10.77
CA GLY A 344 -16.10 1.23 -12.16
C GLY A 344 -16.71 -0.10 -12.59
N ILE A 345 -17.50 -0.05 -13.65
CA ILE A 345 -18.15 -1.20 -14.29
C ILE A 345 -17.97 -1.12 -15.80
N TRP A 346 -17.65 -2.26 -16.41
CA TRP A 346 -17.49 -2.40 -17.85
C TRP A 346 -18.85 -2.62 -18.54
N ASP A 347 -19.19 -1.77 -19.50
CA ASP A 347 -20.33 -1.94 -20.40
C ASP A 347 -19.87 -2.64 -21.70
N ASP A 348 -20.21 -3.93 -21.84
CA ASP A 348 -19.93 -4.72 -23.04
C ASP A 348 -20.68 -4.25 -24.30
N LYS A 349 -21.78 -3.50 -24.16
CA LYS A 349 -22.54 -2.96 -25.31
C LYS A 349 -21.85 -1.72 -25.87
N LYS A 350 -21.38 -0.83 -24.99
CA LYS A 350 -20.66 0.40 -25.37
C LYS A 350 -19.16 0.16 -25.63
N ASN A 351 -18.62 -0.93 -25.10
CA ASN A 351 -17.18 -1.20 -24.95
C ASN A 351 -16.46 -0.05 -24.21
N GLN A 352 -17.00 0.31 -23.06
CA GLN A 352 -16.48 1.39 -22.21
C GLN A 352 -16.48 0.97 -20.73
N LEU A 353 -15.53 1.51 -19.97
CA LEU A 353 -15.54 1.48 -18.51
C LEU A 353 -16.13 2.79 -18.00
N HIS A 354 -17.21 2.73 -17.22
CA HIS A 354 -17.74 3.87 -16.50
C HIS A 354 -17.34 3.77 -15.03
N VAL A 355 -16.70 4.82 -14.50
CA VAL A 355 -16.20 4.91 -13.12
C VAL A 355 -16.84 6.10 -12.41
N LEU A 356 -17.24 5.89 -11.16
CA LEU A 356 -17.56 6.97 -10.22
C LEU A 356 -16.37 7.17 -9.28
N LEU A 357 -15.82 8.37 -9.29
CA LEU A 357 -14.64 8.78 -8.54
C LEU A 357 -15.05 9.67 -7.36
N CYS A 358 -14.45 9.37 -6.22
CA CYS A 358 -14.62 10.01 -4.92
C CYS A 358 -13.29 10.62 -4.45
N ARG A 359 -13.38 11.63 -3.60
CA ARG A 359 -12.24 12.26 -2.93
C ARG A 359 -11.94 11.60 -1.60
N PHE A 360 -10.70 11.78 -1.15
CA PHE A 360 -10.34 11.64 0.25
C PHE A 360 -10.62 12.97 0.98
N LEU A 361 -11.33 12.89 2.09
CA LEU A 361 -11.70 14.02 2.95
C LEU A 361 -10.97 13.92 4.29
N ASP A 362 -10.90 15.03 5.04
CA ASP A 362 -10.23 15.17 6.35
C ASP A 362 -8.72 14.85 6.41
N ILE A 363 -8.06 14.90 5.24
CA ILE A 363 -6.64 14.62 4.99
C ILE A 363 -5.69 15.82 5.24
N THR A 364 -5.83 16.50 6.38
CA THR A 364 -5.04 17.72 6.68
C THR A 364 -3.62 17.39 7.16
N ASN A 365 -3.31 17.55 8.45
CA ASN A 365 -1.97 17.30 9.02
C ASN A 365 -1.78 15.82 9.44
N SER A 366 -2.77 14.97 9.13
CA SER A 366 -2.81 13.55 9.47
C SER A 366 -3.84 12.86 8.57
N TRP A 367 -3.69 11.55 8.39
CA TRP A 367 -4.66 10.70 7.68
C TRP A 367 -5.51 9.84 8.63
N SER A 368 -5.39 9.99 9.95
CA SER A 368 -6.11 9.15 10.92
C SER A 368 -7.64 9.30 10.83
N ASN A 369 -8.12 10.49 10.45
CA ASN A 369 -9.55 10.77 10.23
C ASN A 369 -9.96 10.70 8.74
N ALA A 370 -9.05 10.26 7.86
CA ALA A 370 -9.32 10.24 6.43
C ALA A 370 -10.52 9.35 6.11
N HIS A 371 -11.40 9.82 5.23
CA HIS A 371 -12.53 9.04 4.76
C HIS A 371 -12.83 9.35 3.29
N VAL A 372 -13.60 8.48 2.63
CA VAL A 372 -13.98 8.65 1.23
C VAL A 372 -15.33 9.36 1.13
N GLY A 373 -15.41 10.42 0.33
CA GLY A 373 -16.61 11.22 0.11
C GLY A 373 -16.55 12.00 -1.20
N ASP A 374 -17.52 12.90 -1.44
CA ASP A 374 -17.67 13.66 -2.71
C ASP A 374 -17.52 12.77 -3.97
N CYS A 375 -18.33 11.72 -4.04
CA CYS A 375 -18.40 10.79 -5.17
C CYS A 375 -19.21 11.38 -6.34
N THR A 376 -18.77 12.54 -6.85
CA THR A 376 -19.46 13.31 -7.89
C THR A 376 -18.75 13.28 -9.25
N THR A 377 -17.47 12.90 -9.26
CA THR A 377 -16.65 12.91 -10.47
C THR A 377 -16.89 11.62 -11.25
N ARG A 378 -17.16 11.72 -12.55
CA ARG A 378 -17.31 10.55 -13.41
C ARG A 378 -16.04 10.38 -14.25
N LEU A 379 -15.81 9.18 -14.77
CA LEU A 379 -14.77 8.92 -15.75
C LEU A 379 -15.28 7.85 -16.72
N SER A 380 -15.18 8.11 -18.03
CA SER A 380 -15.36 7.10 -19.07
C SER A 380 -14.01 6.75 -19.69
N LEU A 381 -13.68 5.46 -19.80
CA LEU A 381 -12.51 4.97 -20.53
C LEU A 381 -12.94 4.04 -21.67
N ARG A 382 -12.36 4.23 -22.87
CA ARG A 382 -12.60 3.44 -24.08
C ARG A 382 -11.30 2.95 -24.72
N PHE A 383 -11.36 1.81 -25.40
CA PHE A 383 -10.27 1.33 -26.26
C PHE A 383 -10.62 1.70 -27.71
N PRO A 384 -9.88 2.62 -28.36
CA PRO A 384 -10.20 3.03 -29.72
C PRO A 384 -9.88 1.92 -30.74
N ALA A 385 -10.74 1.74 -31.76
CA ALA A 385 -10.51 0.79 -32.85
C ALA A 385 -9.63 1.30 -33.99
N ILE A 386 -9.30 2.59 -33.97
CA ILE A 386 -8.39 3.23 -34.90
C ILE A 386 -7.30 3.88 -34.07
N TRP A 387 -6.04 3.56 -34.40
CA TRP A 387 -4.88 4.31 -33.90
C TRP A 387 -4.32 5.14 -35.05
N SER A 388 -4.00 6.39 -34.78
CA SER A 388 -3.38 7.29 -35.76
C SER A 388 -1.97 7.67 -35.32
N ILE A 389 -1.18 8.25 -36.23
CA ILE A 389 0.15 8.77 -35.88
C ILE A 389 0.06 9.91 -34.85
N LYS A 390 -1.09 10.59 -34.76
CA LYS A 390 -1.37 11.63 -33.77
C LYS A 390 -1.93 11.08 -32.46
N GLU A 391 -2.77 10.05 -32.55
CA GLU A 391 -3.48 9.42 -31.43
C GLU A 391 -3.01 7.97 -31.28
N THR A 392 -1.93 7.82 -30.52
CA THR A 392 -1.25 6.55 -30.26
C THR A 392 -1.60 5.93 -28.91
N SER A 393 -2.53 6.54 -28.16
CA SER A 393 -2.94 6.06 -26.84
C SER A 393 -3.76 4.77 -26.95
N THR A 394 -3.43 3.78 -26.13
CA THR A 394 -4.17 2.51 -26.06
C THR A 394 -5.49 2.65 -25.31
N ILE A 395 -5.64 3.67 -24.47
CA ILE A 395 -6.86 4.04 -23.76
C ILE A 395 -7.13 5.52 -24.02
N MET A 396 -8.38 5.86 -24.33
CA MET A 396 -8.88 7.24 -24.37
C MET A 396 -10.03 7.40 -23.39
N GLY A 397 -10.35 8.62 -22.98
CA GLY A 397 -11.39 8.84 -21.98
C GLY A 397 -11.67 10.30 -21.65
N GLN A 398 -12.68 10.50 -20.82
CA GLN A 398 -13.19 11.80 -20.39
C GLN A 398 -13.55 11.76 -18.90
N ILE A 399 -13.26 12.85 -18.19
CA ILE A 399 -13.64 13.14 -16.79
C ILE A 399 -14.76 14.18 -16.82
#